data_AF-A0A8D2L2U6-F1
#
_entry.id   AF-A0A8D2L2U6-F1
#
_cell.length_a   1.000
_cell.length_b   1.000
_cell.length_c   1.000
_cell.angle_alpha   90.00
_cell.angle_beta   90.00
_cell.angle_gamma   90.00
#
_symmetry.space_group_name_H-M   'P 1'
#
loop_
_entity.id
_entity.type
_entity.pdbx_description
1 polymer ?
#
loop_
_entity_poly.entity_id
_entity_poly.type
_entity_poly.pdbx_seq_one_letter_code
_entity_poly.pdbx_strand_id
1 'polypeptide(L)'
;MRVLPRLLWLKQASTAAEERIIGGKPCPRNSQPWQAALFTGFRLNCGGTLINRSWVLSAAHCRKRTPFFVRLGEHSLSKIDWTEQIKLATKVIVHPGYNPRTKNNDIMLIKLLIPACLTKNVQPLSLPTRCPVPGTKCLVSGWGTTTSPQGMLGQGIHIPYLLTVQTKIHIPLYVK
;
A
#
# COMPACT_ATOMS: atom_id res chain seq x y z
N MET A 1 57.84 -19.32 -3.70
CA MET A 1 56.84 -18.61 -4.52
C MET A 1 55.55 -19.41 -4.55
N ARG A 2 54.42 -18.69 -4.46
CA ARG A 2 53.01 -19.09 -4.63
C ARG A 2 52.24 -19.44 -3.36
N VAL A 3 51.27 -18.55 -3.15
CA VAL A 3 50.44 -18.27 -1.98
C VAL A 3 49.11 -19.02 -2.12
N LEU A 4 48.59 -19.51 -0.99
CA LEU A 4 47.27 -20.11 -0.83
C LEU A 4 46.14 -19.13 -1.23
N PRO A 5 45.15 -19.50 -2.06
CA PRO A 5 43.95 -18.70 -2.20
C PRO A 5 43.00 -19.05 -1.06
N ARG A 6 42.94 -18.16 -0.05
CA ARG A 6 41.83 -18.12 0.91
C ARG A 6 40.54 -17.81 0.13
N LEU A 7 39.62 -18.77 0.07
CA LEU A 7 38.23 -18.56 -0.34
C LEU A 7 37.56 -17.63 0.69
N LEU A 8 37.59 -16.34 0.39
CA LEU A 8 36.77 -15.32 1.04
C LEU A 8 35.31 -15.55 0.64
N TRP A 9 34.54 -16.13 1.56
CA TRP A 9 33.09 -16.08 1.51
C TRP A 9 32.64 -14.63 1.68
N LEU A 10 32.31 -13.96 0.58
CA LEU A 10 31.57 -12.70 0.63
C LEU A 10 30.15 -13.01 1.14
N LYS A 11 29.95 -12.88 2.46
CA LYS A 11 28.62 -12.65 3.00
C LYS A 11 28.16 -11.30 2.49
N GLN A 12 27.43 -11.27 1.38
CA GLN A 12 26.67 -10.09 1.01
C GLN A 12 25.54 -9.92 2.03
N ALA A 13 25.77 -9.01 2.97
CA ALA A 13 24.71 -8.42 3.74
C ALA A 13 23.82 -7.65 2.77
N SER A 14 22.64 -8.17 2.46
CA SER A 14 21.60 -7.40 1.79
C SER A 14 21.14 -6.34 2.78
N THR A 15 21.66 -5.12 2.60
CA THR A 15 21.09 -3.94 3.24
C THR A 15 19.70 -3.76 2.64
N ALA A 16 18.67 -3.83 3.48
CA ALA A 16 17.32 -3.47 3.11
C ALA A 16 17.26 -1.95 2.92
N ALA A 17 17.84 -1.46 1.83
CA ALA A 17 17.43 -0.20 1.25
C ALA A 17 15.95 -0.37 0.87
N GLU A 18 15.08 0.55 1.30
CA GLU A 18 13.71 0.62 0.82
C GLU A 18 13.74 0.54 -0.72
N GLU A 19 13.36 -0.61 -1.27
CA GLU A 19 13.31 -0.86 -2.70
C GLU A 19 12.14 -0.02 -3.24
N ARG A 20 12.41 1.26 -3.47
CA ARG A 20 11.40 2.22 -3.95
C ARG A 20 10.99 1.84 -5.36
N ILE A 21 9.70 1.92 -5.60
CA ILE A 21 9.05 1.69 -6.89
C ILE A 21 9.43 2.86 -7.81
N ILE A 22 10.47 2.68 -8.63
CA ILE A 22 10.92 3.68 -9.61
C ILE A 22 10.33 3.35 -10.99
N GLY A 23 9.86 4.36 -11.72
CA GLY A 23 9.41 4.20 -13.11
C GLY A 23 7.93 3.82 -13.31
N GLY A 24 7.06 4.13 -12.35
CA GLY A 24 5.61 3.95 -12.51
C GLY A 24 5.01 4.87 -13.59
N LYS A 25 3.86 4.49 -14.15
CA LYS A 25 3.07 5.32 -15.10
C LYS A 25 1.79 5.81 -14.43
N PRO A 26 1.24 7.00 -14.78
CA PRO A 26 -0.05 7.44 -14.23
C PRO A 26 -1.14 6.37 -14.42
N CYS A 27 -1.92 6.11 -13.38
CA CYS A 27 -3.09 5.22 -13.50
C CYS A 27 -4.10 5.86 -14.45
N PRO A 28 -4.71 5.08 -15.37
CA PRO A 28 -5.95 5.51 -15.98
C PRO A 28 -6.98 5.92 -14.92
N ARG A 29 -7.81 6.91 -15.26
CA ARG A 29 -8.88 7.34 -14.38
C ARG A 29 -9.79 6.14 -14.04
N ASN A 30 -10.08 5.97 -12.75
CA ASN A 30 -10.96 4.92 -12.21
C ASN A 30 -10.47 3.47 -12.35
N SER A 31 -9.21 3.21 -12.74
CA SER A 31 -8.73 1.83 -12.92
C SER A 31 -8.45 1.08 -11.60
N GLN A 32 -8.43 1.77 -10.46
CA GLN A 32 -8.21 1.19 -9.12
C GLN A 32 -9.32 1.63 -8.16
N PRO A 33 -10.58 1.20 -8.41
CA PRO A 33 -11.74 1.66 -7.65
C PRO A 33 -11.75 1.18 -6.18
N TRP A 34 -10.86 0.26 -5.82
CA TRP A 34 -10.66 -0.20 -4.44
C TRP A 34 -9.67 0.63 -3.64
N GLN A 35 -8.96 1.56 -4.27
CA GLN A 35 -7.91 2.33 -3.62
C GLN A 35 -8.49 3.23 -2.52
N ALA A 36 -7.93 3.11 -1.31
CA ALA A 36 -8.27 3.95 -0.18
C ALA A 36 -7.07 4.82 0.22
N ALA A 37 -7.33 6.07 0.59
CA ALA A 37 -6.32 7.01 1.06
C ALA A 37 -6.54 7.34 2.55
N LEU A 38 -5.49 7.18 3.35
CA LEU A 38 -5.50 7.41 4.80
C LEU A 38 -4.69 8.65 5.15
N PHE A 39 -5.38 9.77 5.40
CA PHE A 39 -4.77 11.07 5.69
C PHE A 39 -4.52 11.29 7.19
N THR A 40 -3.45 11.99 7.52
CA THR A 40 -3.19 12.55 8.85
C THR A 40 -3.09 14.07 8.68
N GLY A 41 -4.12 14.80 9.11
CA GLY A 41 -4.30 16.19 8.67
C GLY A 41 -4.41 16.25 7.15
N PHE A 42 -3.61 17.10 6.51
CA PHE A 42 -3.56 17.25 5.04
C PHE A 42 -2.55 16.32 4.36
N ARG A 43 -1.75 15.56 5.12
CA ARG A 43 -0.72 14.68 4.57
C ARG A 43 -1.27 13.28 4.34
N LEU A 44 -1.11 12.77 3.11
CA LEU A 44 -1.29 11.34 2.85
C LEU A 44 -0.26 10.57 3.67
N ASN A 45 -0.73 9.69 4.55
CA ASN A 45 0.14 8.91 5.42
C ASN A 45 0.25 7.47 4.93
N CYS A 46 -0.86 6.83 4.58
CA CYS A 46 -0.89 5.47 4.09
C CYS A 46 -1.98 5.24 3.04
N GLY A 47 -1.86 4.14 2.31
CA GLY A 47 -2.92 3.60 1.46
C GLY A 47 -3.74 2.52 2.18
N GLY A 48 -4.78 2.06 1.50
CA GLY A 48 -5.55 0.88 1.85
C GLY A 48 -6.33 0.35 0.66
N THR A 49 -7.04 -0.74 0.88
CA THR A 49 -7.86 -1.42 -0.13
C THR A 49 -9.24 -1.67 0.42
N LEU A 50 -10.29 -1.17 -0.24
CA LEU A 50 -11.66 -1.55 0.06
C LEU A 50 -11.84 -3.03 -0.28
N ILE A 51 -12.19 -3.86 0.70
CA ILE A 51 -12.37 -5.32 0.51
C ILE A 51 -13.85 -5.72 0.55
N ASN A 52 -14.70 -4.85 1.11
CA ASN A 52 -16.15 -4.86 0.98
C ASN A 52 -16.69 -3.48 1.36
N ARG A 53 -18.02 -3.29 1.32
CA ARG A 53 -18.64 -1.98 1.59
C ARG A 53 -18.28 -1.37 2.95
N SER A 54 -17.95 -2.16 3.97
CA SER A 54 -17.73 -1.66 5.34
C SER A 54 -16.29 -1.80 5.82
N TRP A 55 -15.41 -2.43 5.05
CA TRP A 55 -14.08 -2.80 5.51
C TRP A 55 -13.00 -2.41 4.51
N VAL A 56 -11.97 -1.75 5.04
CA VAL A 56 -10.73 -1.42 4.34
C VAL A 56 -9.59 -2.19 4.96
N LEU A 57 -8.79 -2.84 4.13
CA LEU A 57 -7.55 -3.50 4.49
C LEU A 57 -6.39 -2.50 4.39
N SER A 58 -5.48 -2.50 5.36
CA SER A 58 -4.27 -1.67 5.34
C SER A 58 -3.16 -2.33 6.17
N ALA A 59 -2.00 -1.70 6.26
CA ALA A 59 -0.88 -2.18 7.07
C ALA A 59 -1.05 -1.78 8.54
N ALA A 60 -0.66 -2.65 9.47
CA ALA A 60 -0.78 -2.38 10.91
C ALA A 60 0.08 -1.18 11.36
N HIS A 61 1.24 -0.95 10.73
CA HIS A 61 2.09 0.21 11.02
C HIS A 61 1.42 1.56 10.68
N CYS A 62 0.38 1.54 9.86
CA CYS A 62 -0.43 2.71 9.51
C CYS A 62 -1.51 3.04 10.55
N ARG A 63 -1.58 2.29 11.67
CA ARG A 63 -2.62 2.44 12.68
C ARG A 63 -2.76 3.89 13.15
N LYS A 64 -4.01 4.37 13.18
CA LYS A 64 -4.39 5.69 13.69
C LYS A 64 -5.38 5.56 14.84
N ARG A 65 -5.47 6.60 15.68
CA ARG A 65 -6.54 6.71 16.67
C ARG A 65 -7.86 7.00 15.95
N THR A 66 -8.93 6.32 16.37
CA THR A 66 -10.29 6.53 15.86
C THR A 66 -11.00 7.64 16.64
N PRO A 67 -11.94 8.37 16.01
CA PRO A 67 -12.33 8.25 14.61
C PRO A 67 -11.37 9.00 13.67
N PHE A 68 -11.29 8.58 12.40
CA PHE A 68 -10.55 9.30 11.35
C PHE A 68 -11.22 9.10 9.98
N PHE A 69 -10.88 9.95 8.99
CA PHE A 69 -11.44 9.85 7.65
C PHE A 69 -10.63 8.95 6.72
N VAL A 70 -11.35 8.17 5.93
CA VAL A 70 -10.86 7.37 4.80
C VAL A 70 -11.46 7.96 3.53
N ARG A 71 -10.63 8.28 2.53
CA ARG A 71 -11.09 8.75 1.22
C ARG A 71 -11.07 7.59 0.23
N LEU A 72 -12.19 7.38 -0.45
CA LEU A 72 -12.36 6.39 -1.53
C LEU A 72 -12.70 7.12 -2.83
N GLY A 73 -12.44 6.50 -3.98
CA GLY A 73 -12.77 7.07 -5.29
C GLY A 73 -11.79 8.12 -5.80
N GLU A 74 -10.72 8.41 -5.06
CA GLU A 74 -9.71 9.38 -5.45
C GLU A 74 -9.02 9.04 -6.77
N HIS A 75 -8.98 10.00 -7.70
CA HIS A 75 -8.01 10.01 -8.79
C HIS A 75 -6.90 11.04 -8.55
N SER A 76 -7.21 12.21 -8.00
CA SER A 76 -6.22 13.25 -7.73
C SER A 76 -6.36 13.83 -6.33
N LEU A 77 -5.36 13.65 -5.47
CA LEU A 77 -5.42 14.11 -4.08
C LEU A 77 -5.52 15.64 -3.93
N SER A 78 -5.16 16.40 -4.97
CA SER A 78 -5.27 17.86 -5.02
C SER A 78 -6.48 18.40 -5.79
N LYS A 79 -7.24 17.55 -6.48
CA LYS A 79 -8.36 18.00 -7.31
C LYS A 79 -9.59 17.15 -7.01
N ILE A 80 -10.63 17.81 -6.51
CA ILE A 80 -11.94 17.19 -6.32
C ILE A 80 -12.58 17.01 -7.71
N ASP A 81 -13.04 15.80 -7.99
CA ASP A 81 -13.76 15.46 -9.22
C ASP A 81 -15.16 14.85 -8.98
N TRP A 82 -15.65 14.95 -7.73
CA TRP A 82 -16.97 14.54 -7.26
C TRP A 82 -17.21 13.02 -7.28
N THR A 83 -16.17 12.24 -7.50
CA THR A 83 -16.24 10.77 -7.39
C THR A 83 -15.90 10.28 -5.97
N GLU A 84 -15.36 11.19 -5.14
CA GLU A 84 -14.80 10.88 -3.84
C GLU A 84 -15.88 10.57 -2.80
N GLN A 85 -15.60 9.58 -1.96
CA GLN A 85 -16.38 9.30 -0.76
C GLN A 85 -15.49 9.45 0.47
N ILE A 86 -15.82 10.43 1.30
CA ILE A 86 -15.19 10.63 2.60
C ILE A 86 -15.97 9.80 3.63
N LYS A 87 -15.34 8.77 4.20
CA LYS A 87 -15.96 7.83 5.12
C LYS A 87 -15.28 7.90 6.49
N LEU A 88 -16.07 7.97 7.56
CA LEU A 88 -15.55 7.92 8.92
C LEU A 88 -15.21 6.48 9.30
N ALA A 89 -13.98 6.23 9.71
CA ALA A 89 -13.54 4.99 10.30
C ALA A 89 -13.72 5.04 11.82
N THR A 90 -14.39 4.03 12.38
CA THR A 90 -14.75 3.98 13.81
C THR A 90 -14.11 2.84 14.57
N LYS A 91 -13.55 1.85 13.87
CA LYS A 91 -12.82 0.75 14.49
C LYS A 91 -11.62 0.37 13.65
N VAL A 92 -10.50 0.09 14.33
CA VAL A 92 -9.30 -0.50 13.74
C VAL A 92 -9.02 -1.81 14.47
N ILE A 93 -8.82 -2.88 13.72
CA ILE A 93 -8.47 -4.21 14.21
C ILE A 93 -7.10 -4.54 13.66
N VAL A 94 -6.08 -4.40 14.48
CA VAL A 94 -4.71 -4.82 14.14
C VAL A 94 -4.61 -6.32 14.30
N HIS A 95 -3.87 -6.98 13.40
CA HIS A 95 -3.61 -8.41 13.53
C HIS A 95 -2.96 -8.72 14.89
N PRO A 96 -3.46 -9.70 15.66
CA PRO A 96 -2.99 -9.96 17.03
C PRO A 96 -1.51 -10.32 17.10
N GLY A 97 -0.98 -10.95 16.04
CA GLY A 97 0.44 -11.28 15.91
C GLY A 97 1.32 -10.16 15.33
N TYR A 98 0.84 -8.92 15.18
CA TYR A 98 1.66 -7.83 14.64
C TYR A 98 2.83 -7.51 15.56
N ASN A 99 4.04 -7.54 15.00
CA ASN A 99 5.26 -7.15 15.73
C ASN A 99 5.82 -5.84 15.16
N PRO A 100 5.83 -4.74 15.93
CA PRO A 100 6.27 -3.43 15.43
C PRO A 100 7.77 -3.33 15.16
N ARG A 101 8.59 -4.22 15.75
CA ARG A 101 10.05 -4.27 15.52
C ARG A 101 10.38 -5.00 14.23
N THR A 102 9.82 -6.19 14.02
CA THR A 102 10.12 -7.02 12.83
C THR A 102 9.21 -6.75 11.65
N LYS A 103 8.09 -6.04 11.86
CA LYS A 103 6.99 -5.86 10.88
C LYS A 103 6.32 -7.17 10.44
N ASN A 104 6.47 -8.25 11.22
CA ASN A 104 5.72 -9.47 10.98
C ASN A 104 4.22 -9.23 11.21
N ASN A 105 3.38 -9.80 10.35
CA ASN A 105 1.92 -9.66 10.36
C ASN A 105 1.46 -8.19 10.31
N ASP A 106 2.10 -7.39 9.46
CA ASP A 106 1.82 -5.96 9.28
C ASP A 106 0.52 -5.74 8.50
N ILE A 107 -0.60 -6.14 9.09
CA ILE A 107 -1.93 -6.11 8.49
C ILE A 107 -2.99 -5.68 9.52
N MET A 108 -3.94 -4.87 9.08
CA MET A 108 -5.06 -4.43 9.89
C MET A 108 -6.32 -4.22 9.06
N LEU A 109 -7.47 -4.34 9.72
CA LEU A 109 -8.78 -4.00 9.18
C LEU A 109 -9.29 -2.69 9.77
N ILE A 110 -9.90 -1.88 8.93
CA ILE A 110 -10.53 -0.60 9.29
C ILE A 110 -12.03 -0.73 9.00
N LYS A 111 -12.88 -0.54 10.00
CA LYS A 111 -14.35 -0.53 9.86
C LYS A 111 -14.84 0.88 9.59
N LEU A 112 -15.60 1.04 8.50
CA LEU A 112 -16.32 2.27 8.19
C LEU A 112 -17.61 2.35 9.01
N LEU A 113 -17.96 3.54 9.51
CA LEU A 113 -19.21 3.79 10.22
C LEU A 113 -20.42 3.55 9.32
N ILE A 114 -20.40 4.20 8.15
CA ILE A 114 -21.41 4.05 7.11
C ILE A 114 -20.76 3.29 5.95
N PRO A 115 -21.39 2.22 5.43
CA PRO A 115 -20.87 1.50 4.27
C PRO A 115 -20.61 2.43 3.06
N ALA A 116 -19.61 2.09 2.27
CA ALA A 116 -19.36 2.70 0.97
C ALA A 116 -20.54 2.46 0.03
N CYS A 117 -20.86 3.49 -0.75
CA CYS A 117 -21.77 3.39 -1.88
C CYS A 117 -20.96 2.86 -3.06
N LEU A 118 -21.35 1.73 -3.63
CA LEU A 118 -20.62 1.16 -4.75
C LEU A 118 -20.94 1.94 -6.02
N THR A 119 -19.90 2.34 -6.75
CA THR A 119 -19.99 3.10 -8.01
C THR A 119 -18.93 2.60 -8.97
N LYS A 120 -18.90 3.14 -10.20
CA LYS A 120 -17.80 2.85 -11.14
C LYS A 120 -16.40 3.25 -10.60
N ASN A 121 -16.33 4.15 -9.62
CA ASN A 121 -15.07 4.65 -9.05
C ASN A 121 -14.78 4.07 -7.65
N VAL A 122 -15.76 3.39 -7.03
CA VAL A 122 -15.64 2.80 -5.69
C VAL A 122 -16.16 1.38 -5.73
N GLN A 123 -15.25 0.41 -5.73
CA GLN A 123 -15.57 -1.02 -5.77
C GLN A 123 -14.59 -1.79 -4.88
N PRO A 124 -15.03 -2.87 -4.22
CA PRO A 124 -14.13 -3.70 -3.44
C PRO A 124 -13.23 -4.54 -4.35
N LEU A 125 -12.00 -4.81 -3.88
CA LEU A 125 -11.13 -5.82 -4.46
C LEU A 125 -11.40 -7.17 -3.78
N SER A 126 -11.59 -8.21 -4.58
CA SER A 126 -11.75 -9.57 -4.05
C SER A 126 -10.44 -10.06 -3.43
N LEU A 127 -10.54 -10.69 -2.25
CA LEU A 127 -9.39 -11.28 -1.59
C LEU A 127 -8.99 -12.60 -2.28
N PRO A 128 -7.69 -12.89 -2.38
CA PRO A 128 -7.24 -14.16 -2.93
C PRO A 128 -7.62 -15.32 -2.01
N THR A 129 -8.01 -16.46 -2.59
CA THR A 129 -8.31 -17.70 -1.87
C THR A 129 -7.11 -18.63 -1.74
N ARG A 130 -5.99 -18.27 -2.37
CA ARG A 130 -4.74 -19.03 -2.38
C ARG A 130 -3.54 -18.10 -2.48
N CYS A 131 -2.39 -18.58 -2.04
CA CYS A 131 -1.13 -17.84 -2.19
C CYS A 131 -0.76 -17.69 -3.67
N PRO A 132 -0.20 -16.52 -4.08
CA PRO A 132 0.34 -16.36 -5.42
C PRO A 132 1.58 -17.26 -5.59
N VAL A 133 1.76 -17.79 -6.81
CA VAL A 133 2.97 -18.55 -7.16
C VAL A 133 4.14 -17.56 -7.28
N PRO A 134 5.34 -17.88 -6.75
CA PRO A 134 6.52 -17.05 -6.96
C PRO A 134 6.76 -16.72 -8.44
N GLY A 135 7.10 -15.47 -8.73
CA GLY A 135 7.26 -14.97 -10.11
C GLY A 135 5.97 -14.45 -10.76
N THR A 136 4.82 -14.54 -10.09
CA THR A 136 3.58 -13.89 -10.54
C THR A 136 3.81 -12.38 -10.66
N LYS A 137 3.29 -11.74 -11.72
CA LYS A 137 3.33 -10.29 -11.83
C LYS A 137 2.23 -9.68 -10.96
N CYS A 138 2.59 -8.75 -10.08
CA CYS A 138 1.66 -7.97 -9.30
C CYS A 138 1.63 -6.52 -9.78
N LEU A 139 0.46 -5.91 -9.63
CA LEU A 139 0.26 -4.50 -9.87
C LEU A 139 0.35 -3.77 -8.53
N VAL A 140 1.17 -2.72 -8.46
CA VAL A 140 1.20 -1.80 -7.32
C VAL A 140 0.72 -0.44 -7.77
N SER A 141 -0.20 0.15 -7.00
CA SER A 141 -0.77 1.47 -7.25
C SER A 141 -0.76 2.34 -6.00
N GLY A 142 -0.49 3.64 -6.18
CA GLY A 142 -0.62 4.63 -5.11
C GLY A 142 -0.05 5.99 -5.49
N TRP A 143 -0.16 6.94 -4.57
CA TRP A 143 0.29 8.33 -4.72
C TRP A 143 1.69 8.58 -4.14
N GLY A 144 2.53 7.53 -4.04
CA GLY A 144 3.88 7.61 -3.48
C GLY A 144 4.93 8.09 -4.48
N THR A 145 6.13 8.42 -4.00
CA THR A 145 7.25 8.89 -4.82
C THR A 145 7.83 7.79 -5.72
N THR A 146 7.91 8.09 -7.02
CA THR A 146 8.45 7.18 -8.05
C THR A 146 9.87 7.53 -8.52
N THR A 147 10.59 8.40 -7.80
CA THR A 147 11.96 8.85 -8.10
C THR A 147 12.96 8.47 -6.99
N SER A 148 14.24 8.29 -7.36
CA SER A 148 15.34 7.99 -6.42
C SER A 148 15.72 9.21 -5.56
N PRO A 149 16.41 9.04 -4.42
CA PRO A 149 16.70 10.14 -3.48
C PRO A 149 17.74 11.17 -3.95
N GLN A 150 18.35 11.00 -5.13
CA GLN A 150 19.33 11.95 -5.64
C GLN A 150 18.64 12.98 -6.54
N GLY A 151 18.42 14.16 -5.97
CA GLY A 151 18.21 15.38 -6.74
C GLY A 151 16.78 15.60 -7.21
N MET A 152 15.94 16.04 -6.28
CA MET A 152 15.09 17.23 -6.36
C MET A 152 13.96 17.10 -5.35
N LEU A 153 13.71 18.18 -4.60
CA LEU A 153 12.48 18.38 -3.85
C LEU A 153 11.31 18.46 -4.85
N GLY A 154 10.88 17.29 -5.33
CA GLY A 154 9.73 17.16 -6.22
C GLY A 154 8.47 17.47 -5.44
N GLN A 155 7.80 18.55 -5.84
CA GLN A 155 6.48 18.92 -5.35
C GLN A 155 5.47 17.78 -5.50
N GLY A 156 4.47 17.79 -4.63
CA GLY A 156 3.58 16.69 -4.29
C GLY A 156 3.09 15.85 -5.47
N ILE A 157 3.15 14.53 -5.29
CA ILE A 157 2.55 13.60 -6.23
C ILE A 157 1.05 13.53 -5.93
N HIS A 158 0.26 14.02 -6.87
CA HIS A 158 -1.17 14.19 -6.71
C HIS A 158 -2.00 13.09 -7.38
N ILE A 159 -1.45 12.32 -8.33
CA ILE A 159 -2.14 11.28 -9.11
C ILE A 159 -1.53 9.90 -8.78
N PRO A 160 -2.29 8.79 -8.77
CA PRO A 160 -1.72 7.48 -8.47
C PRO A 160 -0.95 6.96 -9.68
N TYR A 161 0.15 6.25 -9.43
CA TYR A 161 0.98 5.61 -10.44
C TYR A 161 0.90 4.10 -10.34
N LEU A 162 0.93 3.42 -11.48
CA LEU A 162 1.03 1.96 -11.63
C LEU A 162 2.48 1.56 -11.86
N LEU A 163 2.93 0.55 -11.11
CA LEU A 163 4.10 -0.25 -11.49
C LEU A 163 3.71 -1.72 -11.51
N THR A 164 4.11 -2.41 -12.58
CA THR A 164 4.07 -3.87 -12.63
C THR A 164 5.38 -4.38 -12.03
N VAL A 165 5.30 -5.00 -10.85
CA VAL A 165 6.44 -5.66 -10.21
C VAL A 165 6.32 -7.17 -10.40
N GLN A 166 7.43 -7.85 -10.71
CA GLN A 166 7.49 -9.30 -10.52
C GLN A 166 7.53 -9.56 -9.01
N THR A 167 6.66 -10.41 -8.48
CA THR A 167 6.55 -10.61 -7.03
C THR A 167 7.88 -11.04 -6.42
N LYS A 168 8.47 -10.15 -5.61
CA LYS A 168 9.18 -10.47 -4.37
C LYS A 168 8.40 -9.99 -3.14
N ILE A 169 7.14 -9.59 -3.32
CA ILE A 169 6.27 -9.16 -2.23
C ILE A 169 5.72 -10.42 -1.53
N HIS A 170 6.41 -10.86 -0.49
CA HIS A 170 5.83 -11.73 0.53
C HIS A 170 4.82 -10.90 1.32
N ILE A 171 3.56 -10.86 0.89
CA ILE A 171 2.45 -10.63 1.83
C ILE A 171 1.97 -12.04 2.20
N PRO A 172 2.49 -12.64 3.28
CA PRO A 172 1.87 -13.81 3.84
C PRO A 172 0.53 -13.36 4.45
N LEU A 173 -0.56 -13.51 3.69
CA LEU A 173 -1.89 -13.56 4.26
C LEU A 173 -2.02 -14.91 5.00
N TYR A 174 -1.34 -15.04 6.14
CA TYR A 174 -1.67 -16.09 7.10
C TYR A 174 -2.80 -15.56 7.98
N VAL A 175 -4.04 -15.87 7.60
CA VAL A 175 -5.14 -15.96 8.56
C VAL A 175 -5.22 -17.45 8.89
N LYS A 176 -4.66 -17.84 10.04
CA LYS A 176 -5.02 -19.12 10.67
C LYS A 176 -6.28 -18.89 11.51
#